data_AF-A0A954YZN8-F1
#
_entry.id   AF-A0A954YZN8-F1
#
_cell.length_a   1.000
_cell.length_b   1.000
_cell.length_c   1.000
_cell.angle_alpha   90.00
_cell.angle_beta   90.00
_cell.angle_gamma   90.00
#
_symmetry.space_group_name_H-M   'P 1'
#
loop_
_entity.id
_entity.type
_entity.pdbx_description
1 polymer ?
#
loop_
_entity_poly.entity_id
_entity_poly.type
_entity_poly.pdbx_seq_one_letter_code
_entity_poly.pdbx_strand_id
1 'polypeptide(L)'
;MKRATSVQGGRLAVALVVFGVVSLAYAGGHTWRVSEVFSNADGTIQYVEVGEAFGGAPEIGTANHAVTSNTRSFVIPSNVTAPTSFRKILIATPAFAALPGAPTPDYVLPAGAVPFFATTGDSVRYVPLDTFTFGAGLVPTDGVHSLNRDGVVGCNTPENYAGDVGFVNLGCSLQGDVDGSGIVDGNDIAAFVRVLSGNPEPGDSPACAEYCQDSLSDTILAFVSDLLS
;
A
#
# COMPACT_ATOMS: atom_id res chain seq x y z
N MET A 1 -4.31 93.22 -9.71
CA MET A 1 -5.12 92.14 -9.09
C MET A 1 -4.72 90.82 -9.72
N LYS A 2 -4.48 89.81 -8.87
CA LYS A 2 -3.65 88.62 -9.12
C LYS A 2 -4.24 87.66 -10.16
N ARG A 3 -3.42 87.22 -11.14
CA ARG A 3 -3.65 86.02 -11.97
C ARG A 3 -3.25 84.80 -11.13
N ALA A 4 -4.18 83.87 -10.90
CA ALA A 4 -3.90 82.59 -10.29
C ALA A 4 -3.61 81.55 -11.39
N THR A 5 -2.35 81.14 -11.51
CA THR A 5 -1.92 79.99 -12.29
C THR A 5 -2.17 78.72 -11.48
N SER A 6 -3.02 77.83 -12.00
CA SER A 6 -3.25 76.48 -11.46
C SER A 6 -2.05 75.59 -11.80
N VAL A 7 -1.40 75.03 -10.77
CA VAL A 7 -0.39 73.98 -10.93
C VAL A 7 -1.08 72.64 -10.64
N GLN A 8 -1.27 71.82 -11.67
CA GLN A 8 -1.68 70.43 -11.51
C GLN A 8 -0.50 69.63 -10.94
N GLY A 9 -0.56 69.34 -9.64
CA GLY A 9 0.37 68.41 -8.99
C GLY A 9 0.00 66.97 -9.35
N GLY A 10 0.76 66.38 -10.26
CA GLY A 10 0.70 64.95 -10.57
C GLY A 10 1.07 64.13 -9.32
N ARG A 11 0.12 63.36 -8.79
CA ARG A 11 0.39 62.39 -7.73
C ARG A 11 0.82 61.08 -8.37
N LEU A 12 2.11 60.74 -8.25
CA LEU A 12 2.60 59.38 -8.46
C LEU A 12 1.89 58.44 -7.47
N ALA A 13 1.10 57.51 -7.98
CA ALA A 13 0.60 56.39 -7.19
C ALA A 13 1.72 55.35 -7.07
N VAL A 14 2.25 55.17 -5.86
CA VAL A 14 3.16 54.06 -5.53
C VAL A 14 2.27 52.82 -5.36
N ALA A 15 2.32 51.90 -6.31
CA ALA A 15 1.68 50.60 -6.19
C ALA A 15 2.50 49.73 -5.22
N LEU A 16 1.97 49.53 -4.02
CA LEU A 16 2.50 48.57 -3.05
C LEU A 16 2.18 47.16 -3.58
N VAL A 17 3.17 46.50 -4.20
CA VAL A 17 3.05 45.08 -4.57
C VAL A 17 3.11 44.26 -3.29
N VAL A 18 1.92 43.88 -2.79
CA VAL A 18 1.80 42.86 -1.74
C VAL A 18 2.18 41.53 -2.39
N PHE A 19 3.41 41.09 -2.17
CA PHE A 19 3.78 39.68 -2.38
C PHE A 19 2.98 38.87 -1.37
N GLY A 20 1.81 38.37 -1.81
CA GLY A 20 1.07 37.37 -1.07
C GLY A 20 1.99 36.19 -0.81
N VAL A 21 1.97 35.68 0.42
CA VAL A 21 2.60 34.40 0.72
C VAL A 21 1.94 33.38 -0.21
N VAL A 22 2.68 32.91 -1.20
CA VAL A 22 2.26 31.72 -1.95
C VAL A 22 2.26 30.60 -0.92
N SER A 23 1.08 30.16 -0.51
CA SER A 23 0.95 28.87 0.15
C SER A 23 1.74 27.88 -0.70
N LEU A 24 2.67 27.14 -0.08
CA LEU A 24 3.34 26.03 -0.76
C LEU A 24 2.23 25.18 -1.38
N ALA A 25 2.07 25.28 -2.70
CA ALA A 25 1.22 24.34 -3.39
C ALA A 25 1.88 22.99 -3.14
N TYR A 26 1.17 22.10 -2.42
CA TYR A 26 1.51 20.69 -2.28
C TYR A 26 1.35 20.03 -3.67
N ALA A 27 2.17 20.45 -4.63
CA ALA A 27 2.23 19.89 -5.98
C ALA A 27 2.68 18.43 -5.83
N GLY A 28 1.90 17.48 -6.30
CA GLY A 28 2.11 16.07 -5.99
C GLY A 28 0.97 15.45 -5.18
N GLY A 29 0.73 15.93 -3.96
CA GLY A 29 0.03 15.14 -2.94
C GLY A 29 -1.43 14.76 -3.20
N HIS A 30 -2.12 15.47 -4.08
CA HIS A 30 -3.56 15.29 -4.28
C HIS A 30 -3.91 14.10 -5.20
N THR A 31 -2.93 13.58 -5.94
CA THR A 31 -3.11 12.43 -6.82
C THR A 31 -2.78 11.10 -6.14
N TRP A 32 -2.08 11.14 -5.01
CA TRP A 32 -1.71 9.97 -4.21
C TRP A 32 -2.85 9.53 -3.30
N ARG A 33 -3.10 8.22 -3.26
CA ARG A 33 -4.17 7.61 -2.47
C ARG A 33 -3.71 6.29 -1.87
N VAL A 34 -4.25 5.92 -0.71
CA VAL A 34 -4.00 4.59 -0.14
C VAL A 34 -4.59 3.52 -1.08
N SER A 35 -3.80 2.65 -1.69
CA SER A 35 -4.31 1.66 -2.66
C SER A 35 -4.68 0.32 -2.04
N GLU A 36 -3.92 -0.10 -1.03
CA GLU A 36 -4.01 -1.44 -0.46
C GLU A 36 -3.57 -1.41 1.00
N VAL A 37 -4.20 -2.23 1.83
CA VAL A 37 -3.78 -2.47 3.21
C VAL A 37 -3.79 -3.97 3.51
N PHE A 38 -2.79 -4.44 4.24
CA PHE A 38 -2.64 -5.83 4.62
C PHE A 38 -2.28 -5.95 6.10
N SER A 39 -2.77 -7.01 6.74
CA SER A 39 -2.39 -7.37 8.10
C SER A 39 -2.38 -8.88 8.26
N ASN A 40 -1.46 -9.40 9.05
CA ASN A 40 -1.63 -10.73 9.63
C ASN A 40 -2.54 -10.68 10.89
N ALA A 41 -2.82 -11.85 11.47
CA ALA A 41 -3.71 -12.04 12.62
C ALA A 41 -3.42 -11.16 13.83
N ASP A 42 -2.15 -10.94 14.17
CA ASP A 42 -1.74 -10.17 15.35
C ASP A 42 -1.30 -8.73 15.02
N GLY A 43 -1.32 -8.35 13.74
CA GLY A 43 -0.91 -7.03 13.25
C GLY A 43 0.58 -6.74 13.35
N THR A 44 1.42 -7.75 13.62
CA THR A 44 2.89 -7.58 13.63
C THR A 44 3.46 -7.42 12.22
N ILE A 45 2.82 -8.04 11.23
CA ILE A 45 3.12 -7.89 9.82
C ILE A 45 1.98 -7.10 9.18
N GLN A 46 2.28 -5.86 8.79
CA GLN A 46 1.36 -5.00 8.06
C GLN A 46 2.09 -4.23 6.97
N TYR A 47 1.35 -3.83 5.95
CA TYR A 47 1.76 -2.76 5.06
C TYR A 47 0.58 -1.87 4.68
N VAL A 48 0.93 -0.68 4.24
CA VAL A 48 0.05 0.28 3.57
C VAL A 48 0.73 0.67 2.28
N GLU A 49 0.01 0.56 1.17
CA GLU A 49 0.45 1.13 -0.09
C GLU A 49 -0.19 2.48 -0.33
N VAL A 50 0.59 3.43 -0.82
CA VAL A 50 0.09 4.69 -1.35
C VAL A 50 0.46 4.77 -2.83
N GLY A 51 -0.53 4.81 -3.71
CA GLY A 51 -0.33 4.87 -5.15
C GLY A 51 -0.73 6.21 -5.77
N GLU A 52 0.00 6.63 -6.80
CA GLU A 52 -0.45 7.68 -7.70
C GLU A 52 -1.66 7.17 -8.50
N ALA A 53 -2.81 7.83 -8.39
CA ALA A 53 -4.09 7.27 -8.81
C ALA A 53 -4.58 7.74 -10.19
N PHE A 54 -3.92 8.71 -10.83
CA PHE A 54 -4.45 9.40 -12.01
C PHE A 54 -3.51 9.38 -13.22
N GLY A 55 -2.39 8.67 -13.14
CA GLY A 55 -1.38 8.60 -14.20
C GLY A 55 -0.51 9.87 -14.28
N GLY A 56 -0.53 10.74 -13.27
CA GLY A 56 0.27 11.95 -13.22
C GLY A 56 1.77 11.63 -13.19
N ALA A 57 2.51 12.03 -14.22
CA ALA A 57 3.95 11.78 -14.33
C ALA A 57 4.85 12.66 -13.44
N PRO A 58 4.51 13.93 -13.10
CA PRO A 58 5.38 14.81 -12.32
C PRO A 58 4.93 15.02 -10.85
N GLU A 59 4.16 14.09 -10.28
CA GLU A 59 3.56 14.23 -8.94
C GLU A 59 4.54 13.87 -7.81
N ILE A 60 5.69 14.53 -7.78
CA ILE A 60 6.85 14.15 -6.95
C ILE A 60 6.80 14.60 -5.48
N GLY A 61 5.93 15.55 -5.15
CA GLY A 61 5.92 16.19 -3.84
C GLY A 61 5.26 15.33 -2.75
N THR A 62 5.96 14.31 -2.27
CA THR A 62 5.50 13.38 -1.21
C THR A 62 6.17 13.64 0.14
N ALA A 63 7.27 14.40 0.20
CA ALA A 63 7.98 14.70 1.42
C ALA A 63 7.09 15.45 2.41
N ASN A 64 7.20 15.10 3.69
CA ASN A 64 6.43 15.65 4.80
C ASN A 64 4.92 15.35 4.74
N HIS A 65 4.44 14.57 3.78
CA HIS A 65 3.10 14.01 3.85
C HIS A 65 3.08 12.89 4.89
N ALA A 66 1.97 12.82 5.61
CA ALA A 66 1.74 11.75 6.57
C ALA A 66 0.84 10.68 5.96
N VAL A 67 1.17 9.43 6.24
CA VAL A 67 0.20 8.35 6.29
C VAL A 67 -0.26 8.23 7.73
N THR A 68 -1.56 8.28 7.98
CA THR A 68 -2.11 8.23 9.35
C THR A 68 -3.20 7.20 9.49
N SER A 69 -3.18 6.44 10.57
CA SER A 69 -4.35 5.70 11.06
C SER A 69 -5.07 6.55 12.11
N ASN A 70 -6.10 5.99 12.75
CA ASN A 70 -6.78 6.65 13.86
C ASN A 70 -5.88 6.86 15.09
N THR A 71 -4.79 6.09 15.23
CA THR A 71 -3.91 6.14 16.43
C THR A 71 -2.45 6.37 16.13
N ARG A 72 -2.01 6.18 14.88
CA ARG A 72 -0.60 6.26 14.46
C ARG A 72 -0.44 7.21 13.29
N SER A 73 0.78 7.71 13.14
CA SER A 73 1.18 8.59 12.04
C SER A 73 2.60 8.27 11.64
N PHE A 74 2.85 8.20 10.33
CA PHE A 74 4.16 8.07 9.74
C PHE A 74 4.35 9.19 8.71
N VAL A 75 5.45 9.93 8.81
CA VAL A 75 5.76 11.03 7.89
C VAL A 75 6.78 10.57 6.86
N ILE A 76 6.44 10.71 5.59
CA ILE A 76 7.32 10.40 4.47
C ILE A 76 8.51 11.38 4.48
N PRO A 77 9.76 10.90 4.58
CA PRO A 77 10.92 11.76 4.80
C PRO A 77 11.41 12.49 3.54
N SER A 78 11.08 11.99 2.35
CA SER A 78 11.64 12.50 1.08
C SER A 78 10.62 12.48 -0.06
N ASN A 79 10.87 13.33 -1.05
CA ASN A 79 10.11 13.32 -2.29
C ASN A 79 10.49 12.08 -3.09
N VAL A 80 9.52 11.52 -3.80
CA VAL A 80 9.76 10.52 -4.85
C VAL A 80 10.31 11.18 -6.11
N THR A 81 10.75 10.39 -7.08
CA THR A 81 11.37 10.86 -8.33
C THR A 81 10.50 10.53 -9.54
N ALA A 82 10.29 11.50 -10.42
CA ALA A 82 9.52 11.25 -11.65
C ALA A 82 10.19 10.16 -12.54
N PRO A 83 9.41 9.39 -13.33
CA PRO A 83 7.96 9.49 -13.50
C PRO A 83 7.18 8.80 -12.38
N THR A 84 6.11 9.44 -11.92
CA THR A 84 5.25 8.97 -10.81
C THR A 84 3.99 8.22 -11.27
N SER A 85 3.67 8.21 -12.57
CA SER A 85 2.43 7.64 -13.10
C SER A 85 2.22 6.21 -12.60
N PHE A 86 1.13 6.00 -11.84
CA PHE A 86 0.75 4.72 -11.24
C PHE A 86 1.79 4.05 -10.33
N ARG A 87 2.83 4.78 -9.89
CA ARG A 87 3.81 4.26 -8.93
C ARG A 87 3.20 4.09 -7.55
N LYS A 88 3.74 3.14 -6.79
CA LYS A 88 3.36 2.82 -5.42
C LYS A 88 4.45 3.21 -4.45
N ILE A 89 4.09 3.57 -3.24
CA ILE A 89 5.01 3.72 -2.11
C ILE A 89 4.59 2.68 -1.09
N LEU A 90 5.47 1.71 -0.83
CA LEU A 90 5.26 0.64 0.11
C LEU A 90 5.77 1.03 1.49
N ILE A 91 4.86 1.15 2.45
CA ILE A 91 5.18 1.47 3.85
C ILE A 91 4.80 0.26 4.69
N ALA A 92 5.77 -0.41 5.30
CA ALA A 92 5.52 -1.69 5.97
C ALA A 92 6.16 -1.80 7.35
N THR A 93 5.73 -2.78 8.13
CA THR A 93 6.32 -3.07 9.45
C THR A 93 7.74 -3.65 9.31
N PRO A 94 8.57 -3.58 10.35
CA PRO A 94 9.89 -4.23 10.33
C PRO A 94 9.82 -5.74 10.07
N ALA A 95 8.77 -6.40 10.55
CA ALA A 95 8.57 -7.83 10.34
C ALA A 95 8.25 -8.15 8.87
N PHE A 96 7.46 -7.30 8.19
CA PHE A 96 7.23 -7.42 6.74
C PHE A 96 8.54 -7.25 5.96
N ALA A 97 9.34 -6.23 6.29
CA ALA A 97 10.60 -5.95 5.61
C ALA A 97 11.64 -7.08 5.72
N ALA A 98 11.47 -7.99 6.69
CA ALA A 98 12.33 -9.14 6.90
C ALA A 98 11.83 -10.42 6.20
N LEU A 99 10.65 -10.38 5.53
CA LEU A 99 10.09 -11.54 4.85
C LEU A 99 10.90 -11.87 3.59
N PRO A 100 11.35 -13.13 3.43
CA PRO A 100 11.94 -13.58 2.18
C PRO A 100 10.95 -13.46 1.03
N GLY A 101 11.41 -12.96 -0.12
CA GLY A 101 10.58 -12.85 -1.34
C GLY A 101 9.60 -11.68 -1.37
N ALA A 102 9.35 -11.00 -0.24
CA ALA A 102 8.57 -9.78 -0.23
C ALA A 102 9.38 -8.61 -0.83
N PRO A 103 8.74 -7.69 -1.56
CA PRO A 103 9.41 -6.48 -2.04
C PRO A 103 9.95 -5.66 -0.87
N THR A 104 11.12 -5.07 -1.07
CA THR A 104 11.70 -4.18 -0.06
C THR A 104 10.81 -2.94 0.08
N PRO A 105 10.28 -2.63 1.28
CA PRO A 105 9.48 -1.43 1.48
C PRO A 105 10.28 -0.17 1.23
N ASP A 106 9.66 0.84 0.62
CA ASP A 106 10.26 2.18 0.50
C ASP A 106 10.51 2.80 1.87
N TYR A 107 9.60 2.53 2.82
CA TYR A 107 9.72 2.98 4.20
C TYR A 107 9.32 1.89 5.19
N VAL A 108 10.15 1.72 6.22
CA VAL A 108 9.88 0.83 7.34
C VAL A 108 9.33 1.62 8.52
N LEU A 109 8.18 1.19 9.03
CA LEU A 109 7.54 1.78 10.20
C LEU A 109 8.39 1.60 11.46
N PRO A 110 8.44 2.60 12.36
CA PRO A 110 9.07 2.42 13.67
C PRO A 110 8.40 1.30 14.47
N ALA A 111 9.16 0.49 15.20
CA ALA A 111 8.62 -0.63 15.98
C ALA A 111 7.51 -0.21 16.97
N GLY A 112 7.61 0.98 17.57
CA GLY A 112 6.58 1.52 18.48
C GLY A 112 5.27 1.95 17.81
N ALA A 113 5.21 1.91 16.48
CA ALA A 113 4.01 2.18 15.69
C ALA A 113 3.37 0.89 15.14
N VAL A 114 3.77 -0.30 15.61
CA VAL A 114 3.20 -1.59 15.21
C VAL A 114 2.22 -2.08 16.31
N PRO A 115 1.00 -2.52 15.97
CA PRO A 115 0.36 -2.40 14.66
C PRO A 115 0.10 -0.93 14.29
N PHE A 116 0.16 -0.63 12.99
CA PHE A 116 -0.03 0.73 12.47
C PHE A 116 -1.51 1.10 12.39
N PHE A 117 -2.34 0.18 11.92
CA PHE A 117 -3.79 0.33 11.85
C PHE A 117 -4.50 -0.88 12.49
N ALA A 118 -5.75 -0.70 12.90
CA ALA A 118 -6.57 -1.73 13.52
C ALA A 118 -7.46 -2.46 12.50
N THR A 119 -7.41 -3.79 12.46
CA THR A 119 -8.28 -4.62 11.59
C THR A 119 -9.73 -4.70 12.08
N THR A 120 -9.99 -4.27 13.32
CA THR A 120 -11.33 -4.10 13.89
C THR A 120 -12.06 -2.84 13.41
N GLY A 121 -11.45 -2.09 12.49
CA GLY A 121 -11.99 -0.90 11.86
C GLY A 121 -11.07 0.29 12.07
N ASP A 122 -10.63 0.91 10.98
CA ASP A 122 -9.73 2.06 11.02
C ASP A 122 -10.01 2.99 9.83
N SER A 123 -9.25 4.07 9.76
CA SER A 123 -9.19 4.92 8.59
C SER A 123 -7.75 5.30 8.35
N VAL A 124 -7.18 4.73 7.29
CA VAL A 124 -5.83 5.03 6.84
C VAL A 124 -5.90 6.20 5.86
N ARG A 125 -5.12 7.25 6.07
CA ARG A 125 -5.22 8.52 5.33
C ARG A 125 -3.89 8.88 4.75
N TYR A 126 -3.91 9.44 3.55
CA TYR A 126 -2.77 10.13 2.96
C TYR A 126 -3.10 11.62 2.88
N VAL A 127 -2.39 12.43 3.67
CA VAL A 127 -2.66 13.86 3.82
C VAL A 127 -2.26 14.59 2.53
N PRO A 128 -3.05 15.58 2.04
CA PRO A 128 -4.20 16.21 2.71
C PRO A 128 -5.59 15.73 2.28
N LEU A 129 -5.73 14.84 1.29
CA LEU A 129 -7.02 14.68 0.58
C LEU A 129 -7.56 13.26 0.53
N ASP A 130 -6.78 12.26 0.93
CA ASP A 130 -7.17 10.86 0.83
C ASP A 130 -7.54 10.26 2.18
N THR A 131 -8.62 9.50 2.21
CA THR A 131 -9.00 8.66 3.36
C THR A 131 -9.52 7.33 2.84
N PHE A 132 -8.99 6.24 3.38
CA PHE A 132 -9.49 4.89 3.17
C PHE A 132 -10.03 4.36 4.50
N THR A 133 -11.35 4.24 4.60
CA THR A 133 -12.04 3.77 5.80
C THR A 133 -12.55 2.36 5.58
N PHE A 134 -12.33 1.49 6.54
CA PHE A 134 -12.82 0.12 6.52
C PHE A 134 -13.35 -0.26 7.91
N GLY A 135 -14.37 -1.12 7.92
CA GLY A 135 -15.00 -1.65 9.13
C GLY A 135 -14.29 -2.88 9.68
N ALA A 136 -14.80 -3.37 10.81
CA ALA A 136 -14.32 -4.59 11.45
C ALA A 136 -14.39 -5.79 10.50
N GLY A 137 -13.28 -6.53 10.40
CA GLY A 137 -13.20 -7.77 9.62
C GLY A 137 -13.17 -7.58 8.10
N LEU A 138 -13.14 -6.34 7.60
CA LEU A 138 -12.97 -6.09 6.16
C LEU A 138 -11.52 -6.27 5.71
N VAL A 139 -10.54 -5.94 6.57
CA VAL A 139 -9.14 -6.27 6.29
C VAL A 139 -8.93 -7.74 6.67
N PRO A 140 -8.60 -8.62 5.70
CA PRO A 140 -8.30 -10.01 6.00
C PRO A 140 -7.11 -10.11 6.93
N THR A 141 -7.09 -11.18 7.72
CA THR A 141 -6.00 -11.45 8.67
C THR A 141 -5.44 -12.87 8.53
N ASP A 142 -5.75 -13.51 7.42
CA ASP A 142 -5.30 -14.86 7.06
C ASP A 142 -3.83 -14.90 6.63
N GLY A 143 -3.19 -13.75 6.47
CA GLY A 143 -1.79 -13.64 6.08
C GLY A 143 -1.53 -13.87 4.59
N VAL A 144 -2.59 -13.86 3.77
CA VAL A 144 -2.52 -14.09 2.31
C VAL A 144 -3.29 -13.01 1.54
N HIS A 145 -4.44 -12.58 2.05
CA HIS A 145 -5.28 -11.60 1.38
C HIS A 145 -5.12 -10.22 2.01
N SER A 146 -5.34 -9.21 1.18
CA SER A 146 -5.35 -7.79 1.53
C SER A 146 -6.72 -7.18 1.25
N LEU A 147 -6.89 -5.92 1.65
CA LEU A 147 -8.04 -5.13 1.26
C LEU A 147 -7.60 -4.02 0.29
N ASN A 148 -8.13 -4.07 -0.92
CA ASN A 148 -7.94 -3.04 -1.94
C ASN A 148 -8.84 -1.84 -1.68
N ARG A 149 -8.45 -0.67 -2.20
CA ARG A 149 -9.16 0.60 -2.02
C ARG A 149 -10.63 0.57 -2.44
N ASP A 150 -10.96 -0.22 -3.45
CA ASP A 150 -12.33 -0.42 -3.94
C ASP A 150 -13.19 -1.26 -2.97
N GLY A 151 -12.60 -1.75 -1.87
CA GLY A 151 -13.22 -2.59 -0.87
C GLY A 151 -13.22 -4.08 -1.23
N VAL A 152 -12.57 -4.45 -2.34
CA VAL A 152 -12.45 -5.85 -2.74
C VAL A 152 -11.30 -6.50 -1.98
N VAL A 153 -11.60 -7.65 -1.37
CA VAL A 153 -10.59 -8.53 -0.82
C VAL A 153 -9.96 -9.30 -1.97
N GLY A 154 -8.65 -9.27 -2.05
CA GLY A 154 -7.87 -9.98 -3.06
C GLY A 154 -6.56 -10.48 -2.47
N CYS A 155 -5.81 -11.23 -3.26
CA CYS A 155 -4.44 -11.58 -2.89
C CYS A 155 -3.61 -10.33 -2.67
N ASN A 156 -2.73 -10.37 -1.67
CA ASN A 156 -1.86 -9.25 -1.39
C ASN A 156 -0.89 -9.03 -2.57
N THR A 157 -0.78 -7.79 -3.02
CA THR A 157 0.07 -7.41 -4.16
C THR A 157 1.04 -6.29 -3.79
N PRO A 158 1.84 -6.42 -2.71
CA PRO A 158 2.76 -5.36 -2.32
C PRO A 158 3.67 -4.97 -3.50
N GLU A 159 3.75 -3.67 -3.77
CA GLU A 159 4.56 -3.06 -4.81
C GLU A 159 5.28 -1.84 -4.23
N ASN A 160 6.61 -1.81 -4.38
CA ASN A 160 7.42 -0.66 -3.97
C ASN A 160 7.53 0.39 -5.09
N TYR A 161 8.18 1.52 -4.79
CA TYR A 161 8.35 2.60 -5.78
C TYR A 161 9.22 2.22 -6.98
N ALA A 162 10.11 1.24 -6.83
CA ALA A 162 10.89 0.70 -7.94
C ALA A 162 10.03 -0.11 -8.92
N GLY A 163 8.82 -0.50 -8.53
CA GLY A 163 7.92 -1.38 -9.28
C GLY A 163 8.21 -2.87 -9.05
N ASP A 164 8.94 -3.21 -7.98
CA ASP A 164 9.07 -4.60 -7.56
C ASP A 164 7.74 -5.01 -6.93
N VAL A 165 7.05 -5.95 -7.58
CA VAL A 165 5.81 -6.55 -7.09
C VAL A 165 6.14 -7.90 -6.45
N GLY A 166 5.43 -8.26 -5.40
CA GLY A 166 5.51 -9.60 -4.84
C GLY A 166 4.20 -10.07 -4.23
N PHE A 167 4.30 -11.18 -3.52
CA PHE A 167 3.19 -11.84 -2.85
C PHE A 167 3.71 -12.44 -1.54
N VAL A 168 2.95 -12.29 -0.47
CA VAL A 168 3.27 -12.86 0.84
C VAL A 168 2.26 -13.92 1.23
N ASN A 169 2.72 -15.11 1.60
CA ASN A 169 1.90 -16.15 2.20
C ASN A 169 2.41 -16.49 3.60
N LEU A 170 1.79 -15.93 4.63
CA LEU A 170 2.13 -16.22 6.03
C LEU A 170 1.38 -17.42 6.59
N GLY A 171 0.32 -17.86 5.90
CA GLY A 171 -0.47 -19.03 6.28
C GLY A 171 0.21 -20.35 5.90
N CYS A 172 1.29 -20.30 5.14
CA CYS A 172 2.02 -21.46 4.68
C CYS A 172 3.54 -21.30 4.88
N SER A 173 4.17 -22.26 5.56
CA SER A 173 5.62 -22.29 5.74
C SER A 173 6.38 -22.83 4.54
N LEU A 174 5.72 -23.66 3.73
CA LEU A 174 6.28 -24.31 2.55
C LEU A 174 5.20 -24.38 1.48
N GLN A 175 5.20 -23.43 0.56
CA GLN A 175 4.22 -23.38 -0.52
C GLN A 175 4.20 -24.73 -1.27
N GLY A 176 2.99 -25.27 -1.50
CA GLY A 176 2.82 -26.59 -2.12
C GLY A 176 2.76 -27.77 -1.16
N ASP A 177 3.14 -27.62 0.11
CA ASP A 177 2.94 -28.64 1.17
C ASP A 177 1.48 -28.57 1.67
N VAL A 178 0.57 -29.04 0.82
CA VAL A 178 -0.87 -28.95 1.05
C VAL A 178 -1.35 -30.03 2.01
N ASP A 179 -0.68 -31.17 2.10
CA ASP A 179 -1.04 -32.22 3.06
C ASP A 179 -0.43 -31.98 4.48
N GLY A 180 0.43 -30.96 4.62
CA GLY A 180 1.00 -30.52 5.88
C GLY A 180 2.07 -31.48 6.43
N SER A 181 2.69 -32.28 5.57
CA SER A 181 3.72 -33.25 5.93
C SER A 181 5.10 -32.61 6.17
N GLY A 182 5.29 -31.35 5.77
CA GLY A 182 6.56 -30.62 5.89
C GLY A 182 7.48 -30.78 4.68
N ILE A 183 7.02 -31.44 3.62
CA ILE A 183 7.73 -31.67 2.37
C ILE A 183 6.75 -31.49 1.19
N VAL A 184 7.23 -30.99 0.05
CA VAL A 184 6.43 -30.97 -1.17
C VAL A 184 6.70 -32.24 -1.96
N ASP A 185 5.73 -33.15 -2.03
CA ASP A 185 5.83 -34.41 -2.75
C ASP A 185 4.49 -34.88 -3.37
N GLY A 186 4.48 -36.07 -3.95
CA GLY A 186 3.29 -36.59 -4.65
C GLY A 186 2.04 -36.74 -3.79
N ASN A 187 2.15 -36.74 -2.46
CA ASN A 187 1.02 -36.81 -1.54
C ASN A 187 0.21 -35.50 -1.52
N ASP A 188 0.85 -34.37 -1.81
CA ASP A 188 0.20 -33.06 -1.86
C ASP A 188 -0.83 -32.94 -2.99
N ILE A 189 -0.70 -33.74 -4.05
CA ILE A 189 -1.59 -33.66 -5.21
C ILE A 189 -3.05 -33.90 -4.78
N ALA A 190 -3.28 -34.89 -3.92
CA ALA A 190 -4.63 -35.22 -3.46
C ALA A 190 -5.19 -34.11 -2.57
N ALA A 191 -4.38 -33.57 -1.67
CA ALA A 191 -4.75 -32.46 -0.79
C ALA A 191 -5.02 -31.17 -1.59
N PHE A 192 -4.18 -30.85 -2.57
CA PHE A 192 -4.37 -29.72 -3.48
C PHE A 192 -5.70 -29.81 -4.24
N VAL A 193 -6.00 -30.98 -4.82
CA VAL A 193 -7.28 -31.21 -5.52
C VAL A 193 -8.47 -31.07 -4.56
N ARG A 194 -8.37 -31.63 -3.34
CA ARG A 194 -9.40 -31.49 -2.30
C ARG A 194 -9.65 -30.03 -1.94
N VAL A 195 -8.59 -29.28 -1.65
CA VAL A 195 -8.67 -27.85 -1.33
C VAL A 195 -9.31 -27.07 -2.48
N LEU A 196 -8.83 -27.23 -3.71
CA LEU A 196 -9.39 -26.53 -4.88
C LEU A 196 -10.84 -26.91 -5.18
N SER A 197 -11.26 -28.12 -4.82
CA SER A 197 -12.65 -28.55 -4.94
C SER A 197 -13.55 -28.08 -3.78
N GLY A 198 -13.00 -27.40 -2.77
CA GLY A 198 -13.71 -26.93 -1.58
C GLY A 198 -13.99 -28.02 -0.53
N ASN A 199 -13.24 -29.14 -0.56
CA ASN A 199 -13.43 -30.27 0.36
C ASN A 199 -12.13 -30.67 1.09
N PRO A 200 -11.46 -29.76 1.80
CA PRO A 200 -10.24 -30.10 2.54
C PRO A 200 -10.52 -31.13 3.63
N GLU A 201 -9.60 -32.07 3.82
CA GLU A 201 -9.60 -33.05 4.89
C GLU A 201 -8.84 -32.52 6.13
N PRO A 202 -9.08 -33.07 7.34
CA PRO A 202 -8.25 -32.76 8.49
C PRO A 202 -6.78 -33.08 8.22
N GLY A 203 -5.91 -32.07 8.33
CA GLY A 203 -4.49 -32.16 7.99
C GLY A 203 -4.14 -31.34 6.75
N ASP A 204 -5.09 -31.15 5.84
CA ASP A 204 -4.87 -30.29 4.68
C ASP A 204 -4.63 -28.84 5.13
N SER A 205 -3.73 -28.16 4.43
CA SER A 205 -3.35 -26.77 4.63
C SER A 205 -3.83 -25.92 3.45
N PRO A 206 -5.07 -25.40 3.46
CA PRO A 206 -5.60 -24.62 2.35
C PRO A 206 -4.72 -23.43 1.95
N ALA A 207 -4.08 -22.78 2.92
CA ALA A 207 -3.15 -21.68 2.65
C ALA A 207 -1.95 -22.10 1.81
N CYS A 208 -1.50 -23.35 1.90
CA CYS A 208 -0.39 -23.88 1.09
C CYS A 208 -0.79 -24.24 -0.35
N ALA A 209 -2.10 -24.29 -0.64
CA ALA A 209 -2.62 -24.38 -2.00
C ALA A 209 -2.90 -23.01 -2.63
N GLU A 210 -2.77 -21.92 -1.86
CA GLU A 210 -3.07 -20.58 -2.35
C GLU A 210 -1.85 -19.97 -3.03
N TYR A 211 -1.87 -19.97 -4.36
CA TYR A 211 -0.82 -19.42 -5.20
C TYR A 211 -1.16 -18.02 -5.73
N CYS A 212 -2.37 -17.52 -5.47
CA CYS A 212 -2.77 -16.18 -5.86
C CYS A 212 -2.59 -15.89 -7.35
N GLN A 213 -2.96 -16.85 -8.19
CA GLN A 213 -2.94 -16.72 -9.64
C GLN A 213 -4.33 -16.38 -10.18
N ASP A 214 -4.38 -15.67 -11.30
CA ASP A 214 -5.63 -15.22 -11.93
C ASP A 214 -6.43 -16.35 -12.60
N SER A 215 -5.82 -17.55 -12.73
CA SER A 215 -6.47 -18.69 -13.36
C SER A 215 -6.12 -20.02 -12.68
N LEU A 216 -7.07 -20.95 -12.72
CA LEU A 216 -6.84 -22.32 -12.25
C LEU A 216 -5.67 -23.00 -12.97
N SER A 217 -5.49 -22.72 -14.26
CA SER A 217 -4.35 -23.25 -15.02
C SER A 217 -3.02 -22.75 -14.48
N ASP A 218 -2.92 -21.47 -14.14
CA ASP A 218 -1.69 -20.89 -13.61
C ASP A 218 -1.43 -21.37 -12.18
N THR A 219 -2.48 -21.49 -11.35
CA THR A 219 -2.38 -22.11 -10.01
C THR A 219 -1.86 -23.55 -10.10
N ILE A 220 -2.38 -24.35 -11.03
CA ILE A 220 -1.90 -25.72 -11.24
C ILE A 220 -0.44 -25.74 -11.71
N LEU A 221 -0.06 -24.84 -12.62
CA LEU A 221 1.32 -24.76 -13.12
C LEU A 221 2.30 -24.37 -12.00
N ALA A 222 1.93 -23.42 -11.15
CA ALA A 222 2.74 -23.00 -10.02
C ALA A 222 2.90 -24.15 -9.00
N PHE A 223 1.81 -24.82 -8.66
CA PHE A 223 1.87 -26.01 -7.78
C PHE A 223 2.76 -27.13 -8.34
N VAL A 224 2.63 -27.44 -9.63
CA VAL A 224 3.48 -28.45 -10.29
C VAL A 224 4.95 -28.01 -10.33
N SER A 225 5.23 -26.71 -10.44
CA SER A 225 6.60 -26.19 -10.38
C SER A 225 7.25 -26.47 -9.03
N ASP A 226 6.54 -26.22 -7.92
CA ASP A 226 7.05 -26.48 -6.57
C ASP A 226 7.23 -27.99 -6.33
N LEU A 227 6.27 -28.79 -6.78
CA LEU A 227 6.28 -30.25 -6.67
C LEU A 227 7.49 -30.91 -7.35
N LEU A 228 8.08 -30.25 -8.36
CA LEU A 228 9.20 -30.77 -9.14
C LEU A 228 10.55 -30.12 -8.79
N SER A 229 10.57 -29.21 -7.82
CA SER A 229 11.79 -28.50 -7.38
C SER A 229 12.66 -29.30 -6.41
#